data_AF-A0A804P0D6-F1
#
_entry.id   AF-A0A804P0D6-F1
#
_cell.length_a   1.000
_cell.length_b   1.000
_cell.length_c   1.000
_cell.angle_alpha   90.00
_cell.angle_beta   90.00
_cell.angle_gamma   90.00
#
_symmetry.space_group_name_H-M   'P 1'
#
loop_
_entity.id
_entity.type
_entity.pdbx_description
1 polymer ?
#
loop_
_entity_poly.entity_id
_entity_poly.type
_entity_poly.pdbx_seq_one_letter_code
_entity_poly.pdbx_strand_id
1 'polypeptide(L)'
;MAAVRAALRLQRQCLAANPFLFSGHGLRYRKLEVILTTTIDKLGKAGEVVKVAPGHFRNHLMPKMLAVPNLDKFAILIREQRKLYQREEEVAVKQVTEKDDDARLQEERMKQYQTAAKRLDNALLVLRRFISTGNELRTPVTKDEIVSEVPLQL
;
A
#
# COMPACT_ATOMS: atom_id res chain seq x y z
N MET A 1 -26.89 39.32 -28.15
CA MET A 1 -25.75 39.71 -29.04
C MET A 1 -24.59 40.33 -28.25
N ALA A 2 -24.07 39.67 -27.21
CA ALA A 2 -22.90 40.15 -26.46
C ALA A 2 -21.88 39.03 -26.10
N ALA A 3 -22.23 37.76 -26.32
CA ALA A 3 -21.42 36.61 -25.87
C ALA A 3 -20.45 36.05 -26.93
N VAL A 4 -20.47 36.55 -28.18
CA VAL A 4 -19.64 36.01 -29.28
C VAL A 4 -18.28 36.71 -29.40
N ARG A 5 -18.08 37.85 -28.71
CA ARG A 5 -16.82 38.64 -28.79
C ARG A 5 -15.67 38.11 -27.93
N ALA A 6 -15.90 37.14 -27.04
CA ALA A 6 -14.85 36.61 -26.16
C ALA A 6 -14.08 35.41 -26.76
N ALA A 7 -14.58 34.78 -27.83
CA ALA A 7 -14.06 33.52 -28.34
C ALA A 7 -12.94 33.64 -29.39
N LEU A 8 -12.54 34.86 -29.79
CA LEU A 8 -11.54 35.09 -30.85
C LEU A 8 -10.24 35.74 -30.35
N ARG A 9 -9.85 35.49 -29.10
CA ARG A 9 -8.58 36.00 -28.53
C ARG A 9 -7.56 34.92 -28.14
N LEU A 10 -7.80 33.67 -28.53
CA LEU A 10 -6.91 32.52 -28.24
C LEU A 10 -6.30 31.87 -29.47
N GLN A 11 -6.32 32.56 -30.62
CA GLN A 11 -5.59 32.14 -31.79
C GLN A 11 -4.72 33.30 -32.27
N ARG A 12 -3.44 32.99 -32.50
CA ARG A 12 -2.35 33.83 -33.03
C ARG A 12 -1.44 34.48 -31.98
N GLN A 13 -0.48 33.68 -31.52
CA GLN A 13 0.93 34.08 -31.45
C GLN A 13 1.84 32.85 -31.33
N CYS A 14 1.66 31.90 -32.25
CA CYS A 14 2.71 30.94 -32.60
C CYS A 14 3.17 31.27 -34.02
N LEU A 15 3.68 32.48 -34.22
CA LEU A 15 4.44 32.78 -35.43
C LEU A 15 5.83 32.20 -35.23
N ALA A 16 6.21 31.33 -36.16
CA ALA A 16 7.47 30.64 -36.27
C ALA A 16 8.66 31.47 -35.73
N ALA A 17 9.19 31.07 -34.58
CA ALA A 17 10.47 31.57 -34.12
C ALA A 17 11.54 30.63 -34.68
N ASN A 18 12.17 31.03 -35.78
CA ASN A 18 13.38 30.36 -36.27
C ASN A 18 14.43 30.38 -35.14
N PRO A 19 14.99 29.22 -34.75
CA PRO A 19 15.90 29.11 -33.59
C PRO A 19 17.20 29.91 -33.77
N PHE A 20 17.52 30.33 -35.00
CA PHE A 20 18.75 31.06 -35.33
C PHE A 20 18.69 32.58 -35.09
N LEU A 21 17.52 33.17 -34.84
CA LEU A 21 17.38 34.63 -34.61
C LEU A 21 17.30 35.00 -33.11
N PHE A 22 17.67 34.09 -32.21
CA PHE A 22 17.55 34.25 -30.76
C PHE A 22 18.65 35.07 -30.07
N SER A 23 19.65 35.58 -30.80
CA SER A 23 20.79 36.30 -30.21
C SER A 23 20.52 37.79 -29.90
N GLY A 24 19.49 38.40 -30.49
CA GLY A 24 19.33 39.87 -30.47
C GLY A 24 18.13 40.44 -29.70
N HIS A 25 17.14 39.63 -29.33
CA HIS A 25 16.00 40.11 -28.53
C HIS A 25 16.18 39.69 -27.08
N GLY A 26 16.33 40.68 -26.18
CA GLY A 26 16.32 40.48 -24.74
C GLY A 26 15.16 39.57 -24.35
N LEU A 27 15.52 38.30 -24.08
CA LEU A 27 14.57 37.23 -23.80
C LEU A 27 13.83 37.56 -22.52
N ARG A 28 12.60 38.07 -22.65
CA ARG A 28 11.67 38.13 -21.53
C ARG A 28 11.45 36.70 -21.03
N TYR A 29 11.89 36.44 -19.82
CA TYR A 29 11.86 35.14 -19.19
C TYR A 29 10.41 34.69 -19.00
N ARG A 30 9.92 33.84 -19.91
CA ARG A 30 8.59 33.23 -19.78
C ARG A 30 8.70 32.03 -18.83
N LYS A 31 7.82 31.96 -17.83
CA LYS A 31 7.71 30.79 -16.96
C LYS A 31 7.27 29.58 -17.79
N LEU A 32 7.95 28.46 -17.63
CA LEU A 32 7.67 27.17 -18.29
C LEU A 32 6.87 26.26 -17.36
N GLU A 33 5.95 25.49 -17.93
CA GLU A 33 5.19 24.48 -17.19
C GLU A 33 5.85 23.11 -17.31
N VAL A 34 6.06 22.46 -16.18
CA VAL A 34 6.72 21.16 -16.08
C VAL A 34 5.94 20.28 -15.11
N ILE A 35 5.97 18.97 -15.34
CA ILE A 35 5.39 17.95 -14.47
C ILE A 35 6.51 17.38 -13.62
N LEU A 36 6.38 17.42 -12.29
CA LEU A 36 7.36 16.82 -11.40
C LEU A 36 7.25 15.29 -11.45
N THR A 37 8.36 14.58 -11.43
CA THR A 37 8.38 13.11 -11.27
C THR A 37 8.56 12.72 -9.81
N THR A 38 9.25 13.58 -9.07
CA THR A 38 9.63 13.38 -7.67
C THR A 38 9.11 14.54 -6.82
N THR A 39 8.91 14.29 -5.53
CA THR A 39 8.56 15.34 -4.56
C THR A 39 9.78 16.20 -4.29
N ILE A 40 9.68 17.51 -4.52
CA ILE A 40 10.79 18.45 -4.31
C ILE A 40 10.32 19.54 -3.36
N ASP A 41 11.11 19.75 -2.30
CA ASP A 41 10.85 20.80 -1.33
C ASP A 41 10.78 22.17 -2.01
N LYS A 42 9.75 22.96 -1.66
CA LYS A 42 9.44 24.30 -2.20
C LYS A 42 8.87 24.36 -3.63
N LEU A 43 8.88 23.27 -4.41
CA LEU A 43 8.26 23.23 -5.74
C LEU A 43 6.89 22.54 -5.73
N GLY A 44 6.77 21.36 -5.13
CA GLY A 44 5.52 20.60 -5.10
C GLY A 44 5.72 19.09 -4.97
N LYS A 45 4.61 18.36 -5.05
CA LYS A 45 4.63 16.89 -4.98
C LYS A 45 4.87 16.26 -6.35
N ALA A 46 5.36 15.01 -6.33
CA ALA A 46 5.55 14.19 -7.52
C ALA A 46 4.25 14.10 -8.32
N GLY A 47 4.28 14.51 -9.59
CA GLY A 47 3.22 14.49 -10.61
C GLY A 47 2.28 15.71 -10.63
N GLU A 48 2.62 16.78 -9.90
CA GLU A 48 1.98 18.09 -10.03
C GLU A 48 2.56 18.88 -11.21
N VAL A 49 1.74 19.75 -11.81
CA VAL A 49 2.17 20.68 -12.86
C VAL A 49 2.59 22.00 -12.21
N VAL A 50 3.86 22.38 -12.37
CA VAL A 50 4.45 23.57 -11.72
C VAL A 50 5.02 24.53 -12.76
N LYS A 51 4.88 25.84 -12.51
CA LYS A 51 5.47 26.92 -13.32
C LYS A 51 6.87 27.27 -12.83
N VAL A 52 7.88 27.00 -13.64
CA VAL A 52 9.30 27.08 -13.30
C VAL A 52 10.06 27.97 -14.30
N ALA A 53 11.18 28.52 -13.85
CA ALA A 53 12.18 29.19 -14.67
C ALA A 53 12.80 28.25 -15.74
N PRO A 54 12.88 28.62 -17.04
CA PRO A 54 13.54 27.78 -18.06
C PRO A 54 14.95 27.31 -17.70
N GLY A 55 15.77 28.19 -17.15
CA GLY A 55 17.12 27.85 -16.70
C GLY A 55 17.13 26.86 -15.55
N HIS A 56 16.17 26.95 -14.62
CA HIS A 56 16.06 25.99 -13.52
C HIS A 56 15.65 24.60 -14.02
N PHE A 57 14.73 24.53 -14.99
CA PHE A 57 14.39 23.26 -15.63
C PHE A 57 15.60 22.64 -16.35
N ARG A 58 16.28 23.40 -17.22
CA ARG A 58 17.39 22.88 -18.04
C ARG A 58 18.63 22.52 -17.22
N ASN A 59 18.98 23.33 -16.22
CA ASN A 59 20.24 23.17 -15.49
C ASN A 59 20.12 22.24 -14.28
N HIS A 60 18.90 22.09 -13.71
CA HIS A 60 18.71 21.35 -12.47
C HIS A 60 17.74 20.18 -12.60
N LEU A 61 16.51 20.44 -13.06
CA LEU A 61 15.45 19.43 -13.04
C LEU A 61 15.62 18.37 -14.14
N MET A 62 16.00 18.79 -15.34
CA MET A 62 16.14 17.92 -16.51
C MET A 62 17.32 16.96 -16.40
N PRO A 63 18.55 17.39 -16.04
CA PRO A 63 19.69 16.47 -15.95
C PRO A 63 19.53 15.43 -14.84
N LYS A 64 18.77 15.77 -13.79
CA LYS A 64 18.46 14.89 -12.65
C LYS A 64 17.17 14.09 -12.81
N MET A 65 16.45 14.23 -13.93
CA MET A 65 15.16 13.57 -14.19
C MET A 65 14.08 13.83 -13.12
N LEU A 66 14.12 15.00 -12.47
CA LEU A 66 13.18 15.38 -11.42
C LEU A 66 11.86 15.97 -11.96
N ALA A 67 11.87 16.40 -13.22
CA ALA A 67 10.69 16.92 -13.89
C ALA A 67 10.77 16.65 -15.40
N VAL A 68 9.60 16.61 -16.03
CA VAL A 68 9.40 16.37 -17.45
C VAL A 68 8.60 17.54 -18.02
N PRO A 69 8.82 17.98 -19.27
CA PRO A 69 8.02 19.06 -19.85
C PRO A 69 6.52 18.70 -19.88
N ASN A 70 5.66 19.70 -19.75
CA ASN A 70 4.20 19.51 -19.83
C ASN A 70 3.76 19.23 -21.28
N LEU A 71 3.93 17.97 -21.72
CA LEU A 71 3.38 17.43 -22.95
C LEU A 71 2.32 16.39 -22.61
N ASP A 72 1.27 16.29 -23.42
CA ASP A 72 0.15 15.36 -23.19
C ASP A 72 0.62 13.91 -23.03
N LYS A 73 1.61 13.49 -23.83
CA LYS A 73 2.21 12.15 -23.76
C LYS A 73 2.75 11.84 -22.37
N PHE A 74 3.48 12.78 -21.77
CA PHE A 74 4.10 12.59 -20.46
C PHE A 74 3.07 12.70 -19.34
N ALA A 75 2.05 13.54 -19.49
CA ALA A 75 0.95 13.61 -18.53
C ALA A 75 0.20 12.28 -18.40
N ILE A 76 -0.03 11.58 -19.52
CA ILE A 76 -0.67 10.25 -19.51
C ILE A 76 0.23 9.23 -18.81
N LEU A 77 1.52 9.16 -19.18
CA LEU A 77 2.47 8.21 -18.59
C LEU A 77 2.59 8.37 -17.07
N ILE A 78 2.67 9.61 -16.57
CA ILE A 78 2.78 9.87 -15.13
C ILE A 78 1.49 9.47 -14.40
N ARG A 79 0.32 9.64 -15.02
CA ARG A 79 -0.96 9.16 -14.45
C ARG A 79 -1.02 7.65 -14.37
N GLU A 80 -0.56 6.95 -15.40
CA GLU A 80 -0.51 5.49 -15.42
C GLU A 80 0.46 4.94 -14.38
N GLN A 81 1.67 5.49 -14.31
CA GLN A 81 2.66 5.13 -13.29
C GLN A 81 2.09 5.30 -11.87
N ARG A 82 1.46 6.44 -11.57
CA ARG A 82 0.83 6.69 -10.25
C ARG A 82 -0.22 5.64 -9.89
N LYS A 83 -1.05 5.22 -10.86
CA LYS A 83 -2.07 4.18 -10.62
C LYS A 83 -1.45 2.81 -10.28
N LEU A 84 -0.30 2.49 -10.86
CA LEU A 84 0.41 1.24 -10.56
C LEU A 84 0.99 1.27 -9.14
N TYR A 85 1.70 2.34 -8.78
CA TYR A 85 2.29 2.48 -7.44
C TYR A 85 1.24 2.45 -6.32
N GLN A 86 0.09 3.11 -6.50
CA GLN A 86 -1.00 3.09 -5.51
C GLN A 86 -1.52 1.66 -5.25
N ARG A 87 -1.64 0.85 -6.31
CA ARG A 87 -2.09 -0.55 -6.18
C ARG A 87 -1.08 -1.40 -5.42
N GLU A 88 0.21 -1.21 -5.68
CA GLU A 88 1.28 -1.95 -4.99
C GLU A 88 1.33 -1.60 -3.49
N GLU A 89 1.19 -0.32 -3.14
CA GLU A 89 1.14 0.13 -1.74
C GLU A 89 -0.06 -0.47 -0.99
N GLU A 90 -1.25 -0.44 -1.60
CA GLU A 90 -2.45 -1.03 -1.00
C GLU A 90 -2.34 -2.55 -0.78
N VAL A 91 -1.72 -3.27 -1.73
CA VAL A 91 -1.49 -4.72 -1.60
C VAL A 91 -0.46 -5.01 -0.50
N ALA A 92 0.63 -4.24 -0.44
CA ALA A 92 1.64 -4.42 0.59
C ALA A 92 1.09 -4.18 2.00
N VAL A 93 0.27 -3.12 2.19
CA VAL A 93 -0.36 -2.82 3.49
C VAL A 93 -1.29 -3.96 3.91
N LYS A 94 -2.14 -4.47 3.00
CA LYS A 94 -3.06 -5.59 3.29
C LYS A 94 -2.31 -6.87 3.69
N GLN A 95 -1.22 -7.19 2.99
CA GLN A 95 -0.41 -8.36 3.31
C GLN A 95 0.28 -8.26 4.67
N VAL A 96 0.70 -7.06 5.09
CA VAL A 96 1.28 -6.86 6.43
C VAL A 96 0.21 -7.03 7.49
N THR A 97 -0.97 -6.43 7.31
CA THR A 97 -2.08 -6.57 8.27
C THR A 97 -2.55 -8.01 8.41
N GLU A 98 -2.67 -8.76 7.31
CA GLU A 98 -3.08 -10.17 7.34
C GLU A 98 -2.07 -11.04 8.11
N LYS A 99 -0.76 -10.82 7.90
CA LYS A 99 0.29 -11.54 8.63
C LYS A 99 0.29 -11.24 10.12
N ASP A 100 0.07 -9.97 10.49
CA ASP A 100 0.01 -9.55 11.88
C ASP A 100 -1.22 -10.14 12.60
N ASP A 101 -2.36 -10.21 11.89
CA ASP A 101 -3.59 -10.81 12.40
C ASP A 101 -3.46 -12.33 12.55
N ASP A 102 -2.86 -13.02 11.57
CA ASP A 102 -2.58 -14.46 11.64
C ASP A 102 -1.67 -14.80 12.82
N ALA A 103 -0.62 -14.02 13.06
CA ALA A 103 0.30 -14.21 14.18
C ALA A 103 -0.41 -14.11 15.54
N ARG A 104 -1.28 -13.10 15.70
CA ARG A 104 -2.09 -12.91 16.92
C ARG A 104 -3.01 -14.10 17.19
N LEU A 105 -3.69 -14.60 16.15
CA LEU A 105 -4.55 -15.78 16.26
C LEU A 105 -3.78 -17.04 16.72
N GLN A 106 -2.55 -17.23 16.23
CA GLN A 106 -1.73 -18.36 16.69
C GLN A 106 -1.32 -18.22 18.16
N GLU A 107 -0.94 -17.04 18.61
CA GLU A 107 -0.59 -16.81 20.02
C GLU A 107 -1.75 -17.07 20.97
N GLU A 108 -2.95 -16.62 20.61
CA GLU A 108 -4.15 -16.86 21.41
C GLU A 108 -4.48 -18.35 21.53
N ARG A 109 -4.41 -19.08 20.41
CA ARG A 109 -4.54 -20.55 20.42
C ARG A 109 -3.50 -21.20 21.31
N MET A 110 -2.24 -20.78 21.23
CA MET A 110 -1.17 -21.31 22.08
C MET A 110 -1.42 -21.05 23.57
N LYS A 111 -1.90 -19.86 23.93
CA LYS A 111 -2.31 -19.54 25.32
C LYS A 111 -3.48 -20.42 25.77
N GLN A 112 -4.49 -20.61 24.92
CA GLN A 112 -5.61 -21.50 25.21
C GLN A 112 -5.12 -22.94 25.48
N TYR A 113 -4.24 -23.48 24.63
CA TYR A 113 -3.64 -24.80 24.84
C TYR A 113 -2.87 -24.88 26.17
N GLN A 114 -2.06 -23.87 26.50
CA GLN A 114 -1.34 -23.83 27.78
C GLN A 114 -2.29 -23.82 28.98
N THR A 115 -3.38 -23.04 28.91
CA THR A 115 -4.37 -23.00 30.00
C THR A 115 -5.13 -24.32 30.13
N ALA A 116 -5.47 -24.97 29.01
CA ALA A 116 -6.10 -26.28 29.00
C ALA A 116 -5.18 -27.35 29.58
N ALA A 117 -3.89 -27.36 29.24
CA ALA A 117 -2.90 -28.27 29.80
C ALA A 117 -2.80 -28.14 31.32
N LYS A 118 -2.71 -26.91 31.85
CA LYS A 118 -2.71 -26.66 33.30
C LYS A 118 -3.98 -27.15 34.00
N ARG A 119 -5.14 -27.08 33.33
CA ARG A 119 -6.39 -27.62 33.88
C ARG A 119 -6.34 -29.14 33.95
N LEU A 120 -5.85 -29.79 32.89
CA LEU A 120 -5.72 -31.24 32.82
C LEU A 120 -4.70 -31.77 33.85
N ASP A 121 -3.56 -31.10 34.02
CA ASP A 121 -2.51 -31.52 34.96
C ASP A 121 -2.97 -31.51 36.43
N ASN A 122 -3.85 -30.57 36.78
CA ASN A 122 -4.37 -30.43 38.15
C ASN A 122 -5.59 -31.31 38.42
N ALA A 123 -6.21 -31.87 37.38
CA ALA A 123 -7.46 -32.60 37.50
C ALA A 123 -7.24 -34.10 37.72
N LEU A 124 -8.13 -34.72 38.49
CA LEU A 124 -8.21 -36.17 38.63
C LEU A 124 -9.42 -36.67 37.85
N LEU A 125 -9.21 -37.58 36.90
CA LEU A 125 -10.28 -38.24 36.16
C LEU A 125 -10.76 -39.47 36.92
N VAL A 126 -12.06 -39.54 37.22
CA VAL A 126 -12.68 -40.66 37.92
C VAL A 126 -13.48 -41.50 36.93
N LEU A 127 -13.09 -42.76 36.73
CA LEU A 127 -13.81 -43.70 35.87
C LEU A 127 -14.55 -44.74 36.72
N ARG A 128 -15.88 -44.82 36.59
CA ARG A 128 -16.67 -45.91 37.19
C ARG A 128 -16.67 -47.11 36.25
N ARG A 129 -16.11 -48.25 36.70
CA ARG A 129 -15.98 -49.47 35.89
C ARG A 129 -16.48 -50.69 36.65
N PHE A 130 -16.96 -51.67 35.90
CA PHE A 130 -17.31 -52.98 36.43
C PHE A 130 -16.05 -53.83 36.60
N ILE A 131 -15.94 -54.43 37.78
CA ILE A 131 -14.89 -55.37 38.15
C ILE A 131 -15.38 -56.78 37.78
N SER A 132 -14.46 -57.65 37.33
CA SER A 132 -14.77 -59.04 36.99
C SER A 132 -14.84 -59.90 38.27
N THR A 133 -13.79 -60.67 38.59
CA THR A 133 -13.61 -61.34 39.88
C THR A 133 -12.24 -60.96 40.44
N GLY A 134 -12.18 -60.48 41.68
CA GLY A 134 -10.95 -59.96 42.28
C GLY A 134 -10.74 -58.47 41.99
N ASN A 135 -9.51 -58.06 41.63
CA ASN A 135 -9.12 -56.67 41.39
C ASN A 135 -8.98 -56.31 39.89
N GLU A 136 -9.42 -57.19 38.99
CA GLU A 136 -9.31 -56.99 37.55
C GLU A 136 -10.56 -56.34 36.96
N LEU A 137 -10.34 -55.38 36.06
CA LEU A 137 -11.43 -54.73 35.32
C LEU A 137 -12.01 -55.71 34.29
N ARG A 138 -13.34 -55.72 34.15
CA ARG A 138 -14.02 -56.56 33.16
C ARG A 138 -13.73 -56.13 31.72
N THR A 139 -13.55 -54.84 31.49
CA THR A 139 -13.13 -54.27 30.21
C THR A 139 -11.94 -53.33 30.41
N PRO A 140 -10.92 -53.40 29.53
CA PRO A 140 -9.77 -52.50 29.60
C PRO A 140 -10.17 -51.05 29.32
N VAL A 141 -9.40 -50.11 29.85
CA VAL A 141 -9.60 -48.67 29.59
C VAL A 141 -8.93 -48.31 28.27
N THR A 142 -9.70 -47.80 27.33
CA THR A 142 -9.23 -47.33 26.02
C THR A 142 -9.03 -45.82 26.00
N LYS A 143 -8.25 -45.33 25.03
CA LYS A 143 -7.99 -43.89 24.84
C LYS A 143 -9.29 -43.10 24.66
N ASP A 144 -10.22 -43.64 23.87
CA ASP A 144 -11.45 -42.94 23.49
C ASP A 144 -12.37 -42.73 24.70
N GLU A 145 -12.41 -43.69 25.61
CA GLU A 145 -13.15 -43.57 26.88
C GLU A 145 -12.57 -42.47 27.76
N ILE A 146 -11.24 -42.36 27.86
CA ILE A 146 -10.57 -41.29 28.62
C ILE A 146 -10.92 -39.92 28.01
N VAL A 147 -10.83 -39.80 26.67
CA VAL A 147 -11.13 -38.54 25.97
C VAL A 147 -12.62 -38.15 26.14
N SER A 148 -13.52 -39.12 26.17
CA SER A 148 -14.96 -38.87 26.37
C SER A 148 -15.30 -38.35 27.77
N GLU A 149 -14.50 -38.70 28.77
CA GLU A 149 -14.74 -38.35 30.18
C GLU A 149 -14.14 -36.99 30.58
N VAL A 150 -13.07 -36.56 29.90
CA VAL A 150 -12.48 -35.24 30.08
C VAL A 150 -13.52 -34.10 30.03
N PRO A 151 -14.35 -33.96 28.98
CA PRO A 151 -15.35 -32.88 28.92
C PRO A 151 -16.54 -33.07 29.88
N LEU A 152 -16.73 -34.27 30.45
CA LEU A 152 -17.77 -34.51 31.45
C LEU A 152 -17.35 -34.02 32.84
N GLN A 153 -16.04 -33.98 33.10
CA GLN A 153 -15.48 -33.70 34.42
C GLN A 153 -14.69 -32.38 34.50
N LEU A 154 -14.37 -31.75 33.36
CA LEU A 154 -13.62 -30.48 33.24
C LEU A 154 -14.31 -29.48 32.30
#